data_AF-A0A9P8GBM3-F1
#
_entry.id   AF-A0A9P8GBM3-F1
#
_cell.length_a   1.000
_cell.length_b   1.000
_cell.length_c   1.000
_cell.angle_alpha   90.00
_cell.angle_beta   90.00
_cell.angle_gamma   90.00
#
_symmetry.space_group_name_H-M   'P 1'
#
loop_
_entity.id
_entity.type
_entity.pdbx_description
1 polymer ?
#
loop_
_entity_poly.entity_id
_entity_poly.type
_entity_poly.pdbx_seq_one_letter_code
_entity_poly.pdbx_strand_id
1 'polypeptide(L)'
;MDGEPASSTTATPSSSRSVPEPASQRPADAKVSKPKRSVVHVACACCRRLRIKCDGVRPTCQPCARRYEDCVYDVEANTTRSNALKRKNEELAKENTQLRTLYNFLQNRPLFEAEEIFRRVRSTQDPLDVLRHVTTADLLMAQTTASEKHTHSQNLQSSSSNGNYAPGFGSLKYDPVHDSQ
;
A
#
# COMPACT_ATOMS: atom_id res chain seq x y z
N MET A 1 -14.76 -55.71 -18.65
CA MET A 1 -15.11 -56.96 -17.95
C MET A 1 -14.04 -57.98 -18.31
N ASP A 2 -13.76 -58.94 -17.44
CA ASP A 2 -12.60 -59.86 -17.43
C ASP A 2 -11.41 -59.24 -16.65
N GLY A 3 -11.20 -59.49 -15.35
CA GLY A 3 -11.55 -60.65 -14.54
C GLY A 3 -10.27 -61.47 -14.28
N GLU A 4 -9.78 -61.38 -13.04
CA GLU A 4 -8.85 -62.22 -12.25
C GLU A 4 -8.71 -63.73 -12.63
N PRO A 5 -7.82 -64.59 -12.04
CA PRO A 5 -7.23 -64.50 -10.68
C PRO A 5 -5.81 -65.08 -10.41
N ALA A 6 -5.31 -64.73 -9.22
CA ALA A 6 -4.71 -65.51 -8.12
C ALA A 6 -3.62 -66.61 -8.29
N SER A 7 -2.55 -66.40 -7.51
CA SER A 7 -1.94 -67.23 -6.45
C SER A 7 -1.75 -68.75 -6.60
N SER A 8 -0.55 -69.21 -6.22
CA SER A 8 -0.18 -70.54 -5.67
C SER A 8 1.31 -70.47 -5.29
N THR A 9 1.88 -71.00 -4.20
CA THR A 9 1.47 -72.03 -3.23
C THR A 9 2.54 -72.16 -2.11
N THR A 10 2.09 -72.50 -0.89
CA THR A 10 2.68 -73.45 0.11
C THR A 10 4.09 -73.23 0.72
N ALA A 11 4.44 -73.69 1.93
CA ALA A 11 3.78 -74.10 3.18
C ALA A 11 4.89 -74.56 4.17
N THR A 12 4.80 -74.18 5.47
CA THR A 12 5.12 -74.97 6.70
C THR A 12 6.57 -75.46 7.02
N PRO A 13 6.89 -75.94 8.26
CA PRO A 13 6.58 -75.43 9.61
C PRO A 13 7.75 -75.56 10.64
N SER A 14 7.47 -75.16 11.89
CA SER A 14 7.88 -75.78 13.18
C SER A 14 8.96 -75.17 14.09
N SER A 15 8.49 -74.90 15.32
CA SER A 15 9.08 -75.23 16.65
C SER A 15 10.04 -74.26 17.37
N SER A 16 9.43 -73.53 18.31
CA SER A 16 9.78 -73.38 19.75
C SER A 16 11.22 -73.10 20.17
N ARG A 17 11.45 -72.03 20.97
CA ARG A 17 11.49 -72.05 22.45
C ARG A 17 11.95 -70.68 22.98
N SER A 18 11.69 -70.48 24.26
CA SER A 18 11.52 -69.24 25.02
C SER A 18 12.79 -68.53 25.53
N VAL A 19 12.52 -67.37 26.17
CA VAL A 19 13.25 -66.58 27.22
C VAL A 19 14.27 -65.49 26.79
N PRO A 20 14.55 -64.46 27.63
CA PRO A 20 14.17 -63.07 27.37
C PRO A 20 15.37 -62.10 27.30
N GLU A 21 15.04 -60.82 27.06
CA GLU A 21 15.88 -59.60 27.06
C GLU A 21 17.23 -59.63 27.81
N PRO A 22 18.24 -58.95 27.24
CA PRO A 22 18.64 -57.71 27.90
C PRO A 22 18.76 -56.53 26.93
N ALA A 23 18.28 -55.39 27.41
CA ALA A 23 18.33 -54.09 26.78
C ALA A 23 19.68 -53.80 26.10
N SER A 24 19.67 -53.70 24.78
CA SER A 24 20.77 -53.12 24.00
C SER A 24 20.21 -51.96 23.19
N GLN A 25 20.65 -50.77 23.60
CA GLN A 25 20.25 -49.48 23.07
C GLN A 25 20.52 -49.43 21.56
N ARG A 26 19.46 -49.49 20.74
CA ARG A 26 19.55 -49.13 19.32
C ARG A 26 19.75 -47.61 19.23
N PRO A 27 20.79 -47.11 18.55
CA PRO A 27 20.90 -45.68 18.28
C PRO A 27 19.66 -45.26 17.49
N ALA A 28 18.99 -44.24 18.02
CA ALA A 28 17.76 -43.69 17.48
C ALA A 28 17.89 -43.49 15.97
N ASP A 29 16.94 -44.07 15.25
CA ASP A 29 16.69 -43.80 13.84
C ASP A 29 16.75 -42.28 13.62
N ALA A 30 17.87 -41.83 13.04
CA ALA A 30 17.99 -40.48 12.54
C ALA A 30 16.91 -40.34 11.47
N LYS A 31 15.78 -39.75 11.86
CA LYS A 31 14.76 -39.30 10.92
C LYS A 31 15.43 -38.28 10.03
N VAL A 32 15.97 -38.75 8.90
CA VAL A 32 16.42 -37.91 7.79
C VAL A 32 15.20 -37.11 7.37
N SER A 33 15.12 -35.88 7.86
CA SER A 33 14.13 -34.92 7.43
C SER A 33 14.37 -34.70 5.94
N LYS A 34 13.52 -35.30 5.11
CA LYS A 34 13.56 -35.07 3.66
C LYS A 34 13.53 -33.55 3.45
N PRO A 35 14.53 -32.94 2.78
CA PRO A 35 14.56 -31.50 2.63
C PRO A 35 13.29 -31.05 1.92
N LYS A 36 12.57 -30.12 2.53
CA LYS A 36 11.39 -29.45 1.95
C LYS A 36 11.80 -28.96 0.56
N ARG A 37 11.11 -29.45 -0.48
CA ARG A 37 11.35 -29.03 -1.87
C ARG A 37 11.18 -27.51 -1.93
N SER A 38 12.27 -26.77 -2.10
CA SER A 38 12.20 -25.34 -2.36
C SER A 38 11.48 -25.15 -3.69
N VAL A 39 10.38 -24.39 -3.66
CA VAL A 39 9.70 -23.99 -4.88
C VAL A 39 10.64 -23.03 -5.61
N VAL A 40 11.16 -23.46 -6.75
CA VAL A 40 12.02 -22.63 -7.58
C VAL A 40 11.13 -21.62 -8.31
N HIS A 41 11.07 -20.39 -7.80
CA HIS A 41 10.26 -19.33 -8.42
C HIS A 41 10.81 -18.86 -9.77
N VAL A 42 12.12 -19.07 -10.03
CA VAL A 42 12.79 -18.56 -11.22
C VAL A 42 13.81 -19.60 -11.73
N ALA A 43 13.61 -20.12 -12.94
CA ALA A 43 14.61 -20.95 -13.62
C ALA A 43 15.72 -20.10 -14.25
N CYS A 44 16.94 -20.64 -14.37
CA CYS A 44 18.03 -19.98 -15.11
C CYS A 44 17.74 -19.89 -16.62
N ALA A 45 18.46 -19.02 -17.34
CA ALA A 45 18.25 -18.76 -18.76
C ALA A 45 18.47 -20.02 -19.62
N CYS A 46 19.49 -20.83 -19.31
CA CYS A 46 19.74 -22.09 -20.00
C CYS A 46 18.57 -23.08 -19.85
N CYS A 47 18.10 -23.32 -18.61
CA CYS A 47 16.96 -24.21 -18.37
C CYS A 47 15.65 -23.68 -18.99
N ARG A 48 15.43 -22.36 -19.04
CA ARG A 48 14.29 -21.76 -19.75
C ARG A 48 14.37 -22.02 -21.26
N ARG A 49 15.53 -21.75 -21.87
CA ARG A 49 15.78 -21.96 -23.31
C ARG A 49 15.59 -23.43 -23.70
N LEU A 50 16.09 -24.34 -22.88
CA LEU A 50 15.98 -25.80 -23.09
C LEU A 50 14.64 -26.39 -22.65
N ARG A 51 13.76 -25.60 -22.00
CA ARG A 51 12.47 -26.04 -21.44
C ARG A 51 12.59 -27.26 -20.51
N ILE A 52 13.65 -27.30 -19.70
CA ILE A 52 13.88 -28.37 -18.71
C ILE A 52 13.64 -27.88 -17.27
N LYS A 53 13.47 -28.82 -16.35
CA LYS A 53 13.28 -28.51 -14.93
C LYS A 53 14.57 -27.92 -14.33
N CYS A 54 14.49 -26.69 -13.86
CA CYS A 54 15.53 -26.06 -13.05
C CYS A 54 15.28 -26.34 -11.55
N ASP A 55 16.34 -26.66 -10.83
CA ASP A 55 16.37 -26.87 -9.38
C ASP A 55 16.70 -25.59 -8.58
N GLY A 56 17.00 -24.48 -9.26
CA GLY A 56 17.12 -23.16 -8.62
C GLY A 56 18.35 -22.95 -7.74
N VAL A 57 19.24 -23.95 -7.65
CA VAL A 57 20.49 -23.86 -6.88
C VAL A 57 21.40 -22.78 -7.49
N ARG A 58 22.07 -22.02 -6.62
CA ARG A 58 23.00 -20.93 -6.95
C ARG A 58 24.40 -21.28 -6.44
N PRO A 59 25.49 -20.98 -7.18
CA PRO A 59 25.54 -20.20 -8.42
C PRO A 59 25.09 -20.98 -9.67
N THR A 60 25.27 -22.31 -9.69
CA THR A 60 24.96 -23.18 -10.82
C THR A 60 23.88 -24.20 -10.44
N CYS A 61 22.84 -24.30 -11.27
CA CYS A 61 21.76 -25.27 -11.09
C CYS A 61 22.23 -26.68 -11.51
N GLN A 62 21.74 -27.75 -10.88
CA GLN A 62 22.20 -29.14 -11.13
C GLN A 62 22.12 -29.55 -12.62
N PRO A 63 21.06 -29.24 -13.39
CA PRO A 63 21.02 -29.54 -14.81
C PRO A 63 22.13 -28.86 -15.61
N CYS A 64 22.47 -27.60 -15.30
CA CYS A 64 23.55 -26.88 -15.97
C CYS A 64 24.92 -27.43 -15.56
N ALA A 65 25.11 -27.74 -14.28
CA ALA A 65 26.35 -28.34 -13.77
C ALA A 65 26.67 -29.67 -14.49
N ARG A 66 25.66 -30.52 -14.71
CA ARG A 66 25.82 -31.81 -15.41
C ARG A 66 26.14 -31.67 -16.90
N ARG A 67 25.69 -30.57 -17.52
CA ARG A 67 25.87 -30.31 -18.95
C ARG A 67 27.09 -29.43 -19.23
N TYR A 68 27.75 -28.91 -18.20
CA TYR A 68 28.82 -27.92 -18.32
C TYR A 68 28.39 -26.71 -19.15
N GLU A 69 27.14 -26.28 -18.97
CA GLU A 69 26.53 -25.16 -19.68
C GLU A 69 26.47 -23.92 -18.80
N ASP A 70 26.48 -22.75 -19.44
CA ASP A 70 26.54 -21.47 -18.73
C ASP A 70 25.23 -21.19 -17.99
N CYS A 71 25.30 -21.05 -16.67
CA CYS A 71 24.13 -20.99 -15.78
C CYS A 71 23.84 -19.58 -15.30
N VAL A 72 23.31 -18.76 -16.19
CA VAL A 72 22.99 -17.35 -15.89
C VAL A 72 21.53 -17.20 -15.47
N TYR A 73 21.28 -16.53 -14.35
CA TYR A 73 19.95 -16.07 -13.96
C TYR A 73 19.80 -14.61 -14.35
N ASP A 74 19.03 -14.36 -15.42
CA ASP A 74 18.71 -13.01 -15.86
C ASP A 74 17.78 -12.33 -14.85
N VAL A 75 18.32 -11.33 -14.14
CA VAL A 75 17.61 -10.47 -13.21
C VAL A 75 16.83 -9.39 -13.99
N GLU A 76 17.32 -8.95 -15.14
CA GLU A 76 16.83 -7.80 -15.91
C GLU A 76 15.49 -8.07 -16.61
N ALA A 77 15.31 -9.27 -17.16
CA ALA A 77 14.04 -9.65 -17.76
C ALA A 77 12.88 -9.67 -16.73
N ASN A 78 13.17 -10.05 -15.48
CA ASN A 78 12.18 -10.06 -14.41
C ASN A 78 11.97 -8.66 -13.81
N THR A 79 13.04 -7.86 -13.66
CA THR A 79 12.91 -6.48 -13.21
C THR A 79 12.11 -5.67 -14.20
N THR A 80 12.28 -5.85 -15.50
CA THR A 80 11.54 -5.07 -16.52
C THR A 80 10.03 -5.32 -16.46
N ARG A 81 9.58 -6.58 -16.43
CA ARG A 81 8.15 -6.91 -16.30
C ARG A 81 7.60 -6.47 -14.94
N SER A 82 8.34 -6.71 -13.86
CA SER A 82 7.96 -6.30 -12.51
C SER A 82 7.84 -4.78 -12.40
N ASN A 83 8.79 -4.03 -12.96
CA ASN A 83 8.79 -2.57 -13.00
C ASN A 83 7.63 -2.03 -13.83
N ALA A 84 7.32 -2.64 -14.98
CA ALA A 84 6.16 -2.25 -15.79
C ALA A 84 4.85 -2.44 -15.02
N LEU A 85 4.69 -3.59 -14.35
CA LEU A 85 3.53 -3.85 -13.48
C LEU A 85 3.48 -2.87 -12.31
N LYS A 86 4.62 -2.57 -11.69
CA LYS A 86 4.73 -1.61 -10.59
C LYS A 86 4.30 -0.20 -11.03
N ARG A 87 4.80 0.30 -12.16
CA ARG A 87 4.41 1.59 -12.74
C ARG A 87 2.91 1.66 -13.01
N LYS A 88 2.35 0.61 -13.62
CA LYS A 88 0.91 0.54 -13.86
C LYS A 88 0.09 0.51 -12.56
N ASN A 89 0.58 -0.18 -11.54
CA ASN A 89 -0.06 -0.19 -10.23
C ASN A 89 -0.02 1.19 -9.57
N GLU A 90 1.13 1.88 -9.62
CA GLU A 90 1.30 3.24 -9.13
C GLU A 90 0.37 4.23 -9.86
N GLU A 91 0.22 4.10 -11.18
CA GLU A 91 -0.69 4.90 -11.99
C GLU A 91 -2.16 4.68 -11.60
N LEU A 92 -2.59 3.42 -11.53
CA LEU A 92 -3.96 3.08 -11.10
C LEU A 92 -4.23 3.51 -9.65
N ALA A 93 -3.25 3.42 -8.75
CA ALA A 93 -3.38 3.87 -7.37
C ALA A 93 -3.53 5.39 -7.29
N LYS A 94 -2.82 6.13 -8.15
CA LYS A 94 -2.94 7.58 -8.26
C LYS A 94 -4.34 7.98 -8.75
N GLU A 95 -4.81 7.34 -9.82
CA GLU A 95 -6.16 7.56 -10.34
C GLU A 95 -7.23 7.22 -9.29
N ASN A 96 -7.10 6.09 -8.59
CA ASN A 96 -8.01 5.71 -7.52
C ASN A 96 -8.07 6.76 -6.41
N THR A 97 -6.92 7.32 -6.03
CA THR A 97 -6.82 8.39 -5.04
C THR A 97 -7.57 9.63 -5.53
N GLN A 98 -7.38 10.02 -6.78
CA GLN A 98 -8.07 11.17 -7.38
C GLN A 98 -9.59 10.98 -7.43
N LEU A 99 -10.08 9.81 -7.81
CA LEU A 99 -11.52 9.49 -7.81
C LEU A 99 -12.10 9.54 -6.39
N ARG A 100 -11.35 9.05 -5.38
CA ARG A 100 -11.76 9.16 -3.97
C ARG A 100 -11.82 10.61 -3.50
N THR A 101 -10.89 11.46 -3.95
CA THR A 101 -10.95 12.90 -3.65
C THR A 101 -12.18 13.54 -4.27
N LEU A 102 -12.52 13.23 -5.52
CA LEU A 102 -13.72 13.75 -6.17
C LEU A 102 -14.99 13.32 -5.42
N TYR A 103 -15.07 12.05 -5.00
CA TYR A 103 -16.16 11.56 -4.16
C TYR A 103 -16.24 12.30 -2.83
N ASN A 104 -15.09 12.56 -2.19
CA ASN A 104 -15.03 13.32 -0.95
C ASN A 104 -15.55 14.77 -1.12
N PHE A 105 -15.26 15.41 -2.24
CA PHE A 105 -15.80 16.74 -2.54
C PHE A 105 -17.31 16.72 -2.67
N LEU A 106 -17.89 15.69 -3.31
CA LEU A 106 -19.34 15.54 -3.38
C LEU A 106 -19.99 15.30 -2.01
N GLN A 107 -19.28 14.68 -1.05
CA GLN A 107 -19.82 14.41 0.29
C GLN A 107 -19.71 15.59 1.26
N ASN A 108 -18.59 16.31 1.24
CA ASN A 108 -18.24 17.26 2.31
C ASN A 108 -18.45 18.73 1.93
N ARG A 109 -18.62 19.02 0.64
CA ARG A 109 -18.86 20.40 0.17
C ARG A 109 -20.32 20.80 0.36
N PRO A 110 -20.60 22.11 0.47
CA PRO A 110 -21.97 22.61 0.45
C PRO A 110 -22.75 22.12 -0.78
N LEU A 111 -24.07 21.96 -0.65
CA LEU A 111 -24.92 21.34 -1.68
C LEU A 111 -24.82 22.03 -3.04
N PHE A 112 -24.74 23.36 -3.07
CA PHE A 112 -24.59 24.12 -4.32
C PHE A 112 -23.25 23.85 -5.02
N GLU A 113 -22.16 23.71 -4.26
CA GLU A 113 -20.84 23.36 -4.81
C GLU A 113 -20.82 21.92 -5.30
N ALA A 114 -21.40 21.00 -4.53
CA ALA A 114 -21.52 19.59 -4.93
C ALA A 114 -22.35 19.43 -6.20
N GLU A 115 -23.43 20.20 -6.37
CA GLU A 115 -24.25 20.20 -7.59
C GLU A 115 -23.47 20.73 -8.81
N GLU A 116 -22.67 21.78 -8.65
CA GLU A 116 -21.77 22.27 -9.69
C GLU A 116 -20.77 21.19 -10.13
N ILE A 117 -20.15 20.51 -9.17
CA ILE A 117 -19.23 19.39 -9.42
C ILE A 117 -19.96 18.28 -10.18
N PHE A 118 -21.16 17.90 -9.74
CA PHE A 118 -21.98 16.89 -10.41
C PHE A 118 -22.34 17.28 -11.84
N ARG A 119 -22.74 18.54 -12.08
CA ARG A 119 -23.05 19.04 -13.43
C ARG A 119 -21.84 18.96 -14.35
N ARG A 120 -20.65 19.27 -13.83
CA ARG A 120 -19.38 19.12 -14.58
C ARG A 120 -19.06 17.67 -14.88
N VAL A 121 -19.24 16.75 -13.92
CA VAL A 121 -19.06 15.31 -14.14
C VAL A 121 -19.97 14.79 -15.25
N ARG A 122 -21.21 15.27 -15.33
CA ARG A 122 -22.13 14.89 -16.42
C ARG A 122 -21.77 15.48 -17.79
N SER A 123 -21.04 16.60 -17.82
CA SER A 123 -20.73 17.35 -19.04
C SER A 123 -19.31 17.07 -19.58
N THR A 124 -18.50 16.32 -18.83
CA THR A 124 -17.11 15.98 -19.19
C THR A 124 -16.97 14.49 -19.46
N GLN A 125 -16.01 14.12 -20.31
CA GLN A 125 -15.72 12.73 -20.65
C GLN A 125 -14.83 12.06 -19.59
N ASP A 126 -13.92 12.83 -18.96
CA ASP A 126 -13.01 12.36 -17.92
C ASP A 126 -13.34 13.05 -16.56
N PRO A 127 -13.72 12.28 -15.52
CA PRO A 127 -13.97 12.84 -14.18
C PRO A 127 -12.72 13.48 -13.54
N LEU A 128 -11.50 13.13 -13.95
CA LEU A 128 -10.27 13.71 -13.41
C LEU A 128 -10.06 15.16 -13.86
N ASP A 129 -10.61 15.56 -15.00
CA ASP A 129 -10.61 16.95 -15.46
C ASP A 129 -11.41 17.84 -14.50
N VAL A 130 -12.56 17.33 -14.03
CA VAL A 130 -13.39 18.02 -13.04
C VAL A 130 -12.60 18.23 -11.75
N LEU A 131 -11.88 17.20 -11.29
CA LEU A 131 -11.04 17.31 -10.10
C LEU A 131 -9.99 18.41 -10.25
N ARG A 132 -9.27 18.49 -11.39
CA ARG A 132 -8.31 19.57 -11.63
C ARG A 132 -8.98 20.93 -11.54
N HIS A 133 -10.12 21.12 -12.21
CA HIS A 133 -10.81 22.41 -12.20
C HIS A 133 -11.25 22.84 -10.80
N VAL A 134 -11.74 21.91 -9.98
CA VAL A 134 -12.14 22.19 -8.59
C VAL A 134 -10.93 22.54 -7.74
N THR A 135 -9.85 21.76 -7.81
CA THR A 135 -8.61 22.05 -7.06
C THR A 135 -7.98 23.38 -7.48
N THR A 136 -7.95 23.69 -8.78
CA THR A 136 -7.47 24.98 -9.27
C THR A 136 -8.34 26.13 -8.77
N ALA A 137 -9.66 25.98 -8.78
CA ALA A 137 -10.58 26.99 -8.24
C ALA A 137 -10.33 27.23 -6.75
N ASP A 138 -10.18 26.18 -5.94
CA ASP A 138 -9.84 26.28 -4.52
C ASP A 138 -8.52 27.02 -4.29
N LEU A 139 -7.48 26.72 -5.09
CA LEU A 139 -6.17 27.37 -4.99
C LEU A 139 -6.22 28.86 -5.33
N LEU A 140 -7.06 29.27 -6.30
CA LEU A 140 -7.26 30.68 -6.65
C LEU A 140 -8.03 31.41 -5.54
N MET A 141 -9.09 30.80 -5.00
CA MET A 141 -9.86 31.36 -3.87
C MET A 141 -9.01 31.50 -2.60
N ALA A 142 -8.11 30.55 -2.34
CA ALA A 142 -7.19 30.63 -1.22
C ALA A 142 -6.18 31.80 -1.37
N GLN A 143 -5.74 32.10 -2.60
CA GLN A 143 -4.81 33.20 -2.87
C GLN A 143 -5.47 34.57 -2.72
N THR A 144 -6.73 34.74 -3.15
CA THR A 144 -7.45 36.01 -2.99
C THR A 144 -7.65 36.34 -1.52
N THR A 145 -8.12 35.39 -0.72
CA THR A 145 -8.32 35.56 0.73
C THR A 145 -7.02 35.80 1.50
N ALA A 146 -5.88 35.26 1.03
CA ALA A 146 -4.57 35.54 1.62
C ALA A 146 -4.07 36.96 1.29
N SER A 147 -4.32 37.43 0.07
CA SER A 147 -3.91 38.77 -0.37
C SER A 147 -4.72 39.87 0.32
N GLU A 148 -6.02 39.66 0.54
CA GLU A 148 -6.89 40.58 1.28
C GLU A 148 -6.42 40.77 2.73
N LYS A 149 -6.01 39.69 3.41
CA LYS A 149 -5.46 39.75 4.76
C LYS A 149 -4.18 40.60 4.84
N HIS A 150 -3.34 40.53 3.82
CA HIS A 150 -2.10 41.32 3.77
C HIS A 150 -2.38 42.81 3.54
N THR A 151 -3.38 43.15 2.71
CA THR A 151 -3.80 44.55 2.48
C THR A 151 -4.53 45.17 3.69
N HIS A 152 -5.28 44.38 4.45
CA HIS A 152 -5.98 44.88 5.64
C HIS A 152 -5.01 45.20 6.78
N SER A 153 -3.94 44.41 6.99
CA SER A 153 -2.92 44.72 8.00
C SER A 153 -2.09 45.99 7.69
N GLN A 154 -1.92 46.38 6.44
CA GLN A 154 -1.15 47.59 6.08
C GLN A 154 -1.96 48.89 6.17
N ASN A 155 -3.30 48.82 6.13
CA ASN A 155 -4.17 50.02 6.16
C ASN A 155 -4.37 50.56 7.60
N LEU A 156 -4.22 49.74 8.64
CA LEU A 156 -4.29 50.19 10.04
C LEU A 156 -3.07 51.02 10.51
N GLN A 157 -2.05 51.22 9.66
CA GLN A 157 -0.86 52.02 10.00
C GLN A 157 -0.82 53.40 9.32
N SER A 158 -1.81 53.76 8.49
CA SER A 158 -1.83 55.02 7.73
C SER A 158 -2.78 56.11 8.26
N SER A 159 -3.48 55.88 9.38
CA SER A 159 -4.43 56.84 9.96
C SER A 159 -4.02 57.37 11.35
N SER A 160 -2.75 57.76 11.51
CA SER A 160 -2.26 58.46 12.71
C SER A 160 -1.52 59.74 12.33
N SER A 161 -2.27 60.80 12.07
CA SER A 161 -1.72 62.16 12.11
C SER A 161 -2.77 63.18 12.54
N ASN A 162 -2.40 63.90 13.61
CA ASN A 162 -2.92 65.16 14.14
C ASN A 162 -4.05 65.13 15.18
N GLY A 163 -3.71 65.61 16.38
CA GLY A 163 -4.67 66.06 17.39
C GLY A 163 -4.09 66.04 18.80
N ASN A 164 -3.17 66.95 19.10
CA ASN A 164 -2.49 67.05 20.39
C ASN A 164 -3.16 68.12 21.27
N TYR A 165 -4.15 67.79 22.11
CA TYR A 165 -4.68 68.72 23.13
C TYR A 165 -5.13 67.98 24.39
N ALA A 166 -4.59 68.41 25.53
CA ALA A 166 -4.90 67.95 26.89
C ALA A 166 -6.24 68.51 27.41
N PRO A 167 -6.83 67.89 28.46
CA PRO A 167 -6.97 68.57 29.76
C PRO A 167 -6.65 67.60 30.93
N GLY A 168 -6.27 67.99 32.15
CA GLY A 168 -6.67 69.14 32.97
C GLY A 168 -7.57 68.66 34.12
N PHE A 169 -6.98 68.36 35.28
CA PHE A 169 -7.62 67.87 36.52
C PHE A 169 -8.67 68.83 37.13
N GLY A 170 -9.65 68.29 37.89
CA GLY A 170 -10.27 69.04 39.01
C GLY A 170 -11.72 68.71 39.43
N SER A 171 -11.86 67.78 40.39
CA SER A 171 -12.72 67.76 41.61
C SER A 171 -14.16 68.34 41.70
N LEU A 172 -15.03 67.47 42.26
CA LEU A 172 -15.90 67.61 43.46
C LEU A 172 -17.38 68.10 43.40
N LYS A 173 -18.23 67.20 43.96
CA LYS A 173 -19.48 67.33 44.77
C LYS A 173 -20.83 67.53 44.08
N TYR A 174 -21.75 66.58 44.30
CA TYR A 174 -23.01 66.79 45.05
C TYR A 174 -23.76 65.46 45.32
N ASP A 175 -24.23 65.28 46.56
CA ASP A 175 -25.30 64.40 47.09
C ASP A 175 -26.19 65.33 47.95
N PRO A 176 -27.43 65.04 48.42
CA PRO A 176 -28.27 63.81 48.41
C PRO A 176 -29.76 64.10 48.01
N VAL A 177 -30.78 63.20 48.08
CA VAL A 177 -31.60 62.79 49.25
C VAL A 177 -32.58 61.66 48.85
N HIS A 178 -32.80 60.74 49.81
CA HIS A 178 -33.80 59.65 49.89
C HIS A 178 -35.28 60.04 49.68
N ASP A 179 -36.12 59.12 49.22
CA ASP A 179 -37.30 58.67 50.00
C ASP A 179 -37.80 57.27 49.57
N SER A 180 -38.48 56.62 50.50
CA SER A 180 -38.82 55.20 50.55
C SER A 180 -40.32 54.98 50.30
N GLN A 181 -40.68 53.93 49.55
CA GLN A 181 -41.76 52.98 49.88
C GLN A 181 -41.79 51.82 48.87
#